data_AF-A0A9D4MWT2-F1
#
_entry.id   AF-A0A9D4MWT2-F1
#
_cell.length_a   1.000
_cell.length_b   1.000
_cell.length_c   1.000
_cell.angle_alpha   90.00
_cell.angle_beta   90.00
_cell.angle_gamma   90.00
#
_symmetry.space_group_name_H-M   'P 1'
#
loop_
_entity.id
_entity.type
_entity.pdbx_description
1 polymer ?
#
loop_
_entity_poly.entity_id
_entity_poly.type
_entity_poly.pdbx_seq_one_letter_code
_entity_poly.pdbx_strand_id
1 'polypeptide(L)' 'MWAEVMRTEGQFHEMAFPRVLALAERAWHRADWETMTSPSRETARDKEWEVFADVLGYAELPRLERKGIMYIVEPPGAK' A
#
# COMPACT_ATOMS: atom_id res chain seq x y z
N MET A 1 -10.49 7.14 8.80
CA MET A 1 -9.32 7.96 9.17
C MET A 1 -9.75 8.85 10.32
N TRP A 2 -9.07 8.79 11.46
CA TRP A 2 -9.31 9.69 12.58
C TRP A 2 -8.41 10.93 12.40
N ALA A 3 -8.99 12.13 12.53
CA ALA A 3 -8.31 13.38 12.18
C ALA A 3 -7.72 14.13 13.39
N GLU A 4 -7.71 13.51 14.58
CA GLU A 4 -7.36 14.17 15.86
C GLU A 4 -5.95 14.78 15.86
N VAL A 5 -5.01 14.17 15.13
CA VAL A 5 -3.61 14.60 15.02
C VAL A 5 -3.25 15.17 13.64
N MET A 6 -4.19 15.23 12.70
CA MET A 6 -3.97 15.69 11.33
C MET A 6 -4.54 17.10 11.17
N ARG A 7 -3.67 18.11 11.27
CA ARG A 7 -4.05 19.53 11.23
C ARG A 7 -3.68 20.19 9.91
N THR A 8 -2.85 19.54 9.09
CA THR A 8 -2.44 20.03 7.78
C THR A 8 -2.69 18.98 6.69
N GLU A 9 -2.82 19.45 5.45
CA GLU A 9 -2.95 18.57 4.28
C GLU A 9 -1.74 17.63 4.12
N GLY A 10 -0.54 18.12 4.44
CA GLY A 10 0.67 17.29 4.42
C GLY A 10 0.63 16.11 5.39
N GLN A 11 0.20 16.36 6.63
CA GLN A 11 0.03 15.29 7.63
C GLN A 11 -1.02 14.27 7.20
N PHE A 12 -2.05 14.71 6.49
CA PHE A 12 -3.02 13.80 5.89
C PHE A 12 -2.38 12.95 4.79
N HIS A 13 -1.62 13.55 3.86
CA HIS A 13 -0.94 12.81 2.79
C HIS A 13 0.03 11.76 3.34
N GLU A 14 0.85 12.14 4.33
CA GLU A 14 1.79 11.24 5.01
C GLU A 14 1.09 10.04 5.66
N MET A 15 -0.08 10.28 6.25
CA MET A 15 -0.85 9.23 6.93
C MET A 15 -1.74 8.44 5.97
N ALA A 16 -2.08 8.95 4.79
CA ALA A 16 -2.94 8.25 3.84
C ALA A 16 -2.13 7.43 2.84
N PHE A 17 -1.05 7.99 2.30
CA PHE A 17 -0.24 7.39 1.25
C PHE A 17 1.05 6.78 1.81
N PRO A 18 1.47 5.61 1.29
CA PRO A 18 0.89 4.87 0.16
C PRO A 18 -0.26 3.92 0.53
N ARG A 19 -0.49 3.64 1.81
CA ARG A 19 -1.37 2.55 2.28
C ARG A 19 -2.83 2.59 1.81
N VAL A 20 -3.37 3.76 1.46
CA VAL A 20 -4.71 3.88 0.86
C VAL A 20 -4.83 3.13 -0.47
N LEU A 21 -3.72 2.96 -1.21
CA LEU A 21 -3.69 2.16 -2.44
C LEU A 21 -3.90 0.67 -2.17
N ALA A 22 -3.32 0.14 -1.09
CA ALA A 22 -3.55 -1.24 -0.67
C ALA A 22 -5.02 -1.44 -0.24
N LEU A 23 -5.62 -0.46 0.43
CA LEU A 23 -7.04 -0.48 0.76
C LEU A 23 -7.92 -0.46 -0.51
N ALA A 24 -7.60 0.40 -1.48
CA ALA A 24 -8.35 0.51 -2.72
C ALA A 24 -8.28 -0.79 -3.54
N GLU A 25 -7.10 -1.40 -3.60
CA GLU A 25 -6.86 -2.66 -4.30
C GLU A 25 -7.69 -3.79 -3.66
N ARG A 26 -7.67 -3.96 -2.34
CA ARG A 26 -8.51 -4.93 -1.63
C ARG A 26 -10.01 -4.64 -1.67
N ALA A 27 -10.40 -3.38 -1.72
CA ALA A 27 -11.82 -3.00 -1.80
C ALA A 27 -12.41 -3.30 -3.18
N TRP A 28 -11.58 -3.31 -4.22
CA TRP A 28 -12.01 -3.51 -5.61
C TRP A 28 -11.79 -4.95 -6.10
N HIS A 29 -10.67 -5.56 -5.70
CA HIS A 29 -10.24 -6.87 -6.16
C HIS A 29 -10.31 -7.89 -5.01
N ARG A 30 -10.97 -9.02 -5.27
CA ARG A 30 -11.00 -10.16 -4.37
C ARG A 30 -9.95 -11.16 -4.84
N ALA A 31 -8.92 -11.39 -4.04
CA ALA A 31 -7.92 -12.40 -4.39
C ALA A 31 -8.37 -13.83 -4.10
N ASP A 32 -7.80 -14.77 -4.85
CA ASP A 32 -8.08 -16.19 -4.71
C ASP A 32 -7.75 -16.70 -3.29
N TRP A 33 -6.63 -16.23 -2.72
CA TRP A 33 -6.16 -16.64 -1.39
C TRP A 33 -7.09 -16.23 -0.25
N GLU A 34 -8.01 -15.28 -0.45
CA GLU A 34 -8.97 -14.86 0.57
C GLU A 34 -9.99 -15.96 0.91
N THR A 35 -10.19 -16.90 -0.01
CA THR A 35 -11.13 -18.03 0.17
C THR A 35 -10.45 -19.36 0.47
N MET A 36 -9.13 -19.40 0.44
CA MET A 36 -8.35 -20.62 0.64
C MET A 36 -8.24 -20.98 2.13
N THR A 37 -8.53 -22.24 2.47
CA THR A 37 -8.31 -22.78 3.83
C THR A 37 -7.01 -23.61 3.92
N SER A 38 -6.36 -23.88 2.79
CA SER A 38 -5.14 -24.69 2.72
C SER A 38 -3.89 -23.93 3.23
N PRO A 39 -2.84 -24.64 3.68
CA PRO A 39 -1.56 -24.04 4.04
C PRO A 39 -0.90 -23.21 2.92
N SER A 40 -1.18 -23.53 1.65
CA SER A 40 -0.67 -22.79 0.48
C SER A 40 -1.21 -21.35 0.36
N ARG A 41 -2.17 -20.95 1.20
CA ARG A 41 -2.73 -19.60 1.25
C ARG A 41 -1.65 -18.54 1.48
N GLU A 42 -0.73 -18.78 2.41
CA GLU A 42 0.29 -17.79 2.78
C GLU A 42 1.23 -17.54 1.61
N THR A 43 1.68 -18.59 0.94
CA THR A 43 2.52 -18.48 -0.26
C THR A 43 1.82 -17.73 -1.40
N ALA A 44 0.53 -17.98 -1.61
CA ALA A 44 -0.25 -17.27 -2.63
C ALA A 44 -0.43 -15.79 -2.30
N ARG A 45 -0.70 -15.45 -1.04
CA ARG A 45 -0.77 -14.07 -0.55
C ARG A 45 0.57 -13.36 -0.71
N ASP A 46 1.66 -13.99 -0.29
CA ASP A 46 2.99 -13.38 -0.31
C ASP A 46 3.45 -13.10 -1.74
N LYS A 47 3.15 -14.01 -2.67
CA LYS A 47 3.41 -13.80 -4.10
C LYS A 47 2.62 -12.63 -4.68
N GLU A 48 1.34 -12.48 -4.32
CA GLU A 48 0.54 -11.35 -4.78
C GLU A 48 0.99 -10.03 -4.13
N TRP A 49 1.40 -10.09 -2.87
CA TRP A 49 1.99 -8.95 -2.17
C TRP A 49 3.30 -8.48 -2.82
N GLU A 50 4.18 -9.39 -3.23
CA GLU A 50 5.40 -9.06 -3.98
C GLU A 50 5.09 -8.29 -5.26
N VAL A 51 4.14 -8.78 -6.06
CA VAL A 51 3.70 -8.10 -7.29
C VAL A 51 3.10 -6.73 -6.99
N PHE A 52 2.29 -6.61 -5.94
CA PHE A 52 1.73 -5.33 -5.53
C PHE A 52 2.83 -4.34 -5.09
N ALA A 53 3.80 -4.79 -4.30
CA ALA A 53 4.91 -3.97 -3.82
C ALA A 53 5.79 -3.47 -4.98
N ASP A 54 6.05 -4.32 -5.98
CA ASP A 54 6.78 -3.93 -7.19
C ASP A 54 6.03 -2.86 -7.98
N VAL A 55 4.73 -3.04 -8.23
CA VAL A 55 3.91 -2.05 -8.94
C VAL A 55 3.83 -0.74 -8.15
N LEU A 56 3.69 -0.82 -6.83
CA LEU A 56 3.69 0.34 -5.96
C LEU A 56 4.99 1.13 -6.11
N GLY A 57 6.14 0.48 -5.95
CA GLY A 57 7.46 1.10 -6.00
C GLY A 57 7.81 1.68 -7.36
N TYR A 58 7.61 0.91 -8.44
CA TYR A 58 8.07 1.30 -9.78
C TYR A 58 7.08 2.17 -10.55
N ALA A 59 5.77 2.04 -10.31
CA ALA A 59 4.76 2.71 -11.11
C ALA A 59 3.95 3.76 -10.33
N GLU A 60 3.46 3.43 -9.13
CA GLU A 60 2.52 4.30 -8.41
C GLU A 60 3.22 5.40 -7.60
N LEU A 61 4.33 5.12 -6.92
CA LEU A 61 5.08 6.15 -6.20
C LEU A 61 5.52 7.32 -7.14
N PRO A 62 6.11 7.06 -8.32
CA PRO A 62 6.42 8.15 -9.28
C PRO A 62 5.18 8.89 -9.83
N ARG A 63 3.99 8.26 -9.80
CA ARG A 63 2.73 8.95 -10.16
C ARG A 63 2.27 9.88 -9.05
N LEU A 64 2.42 9.46 -7.79
CA LEU A 64 2.12 10.29 -6.62
C LEU A 64 3.05 11.51 -6.55
N GLU A 65 4.35 11.32 -6.80
CA GLU A 65 5.33 12.42 -6.87
C GLU A 65 4.93 13.48 -7.91
N ARG A 66 4.57 13.05 -9.12
CA ARG A 66 4.11 13.96 -10.19
C ARG A 66 2.82 14.72 -9.85
N LYS A 67 2.01 14.20 -8.91
CA LYS A 67 0.79 14.86 -8.42
C LYS A 67 1.05 15.77 -7.22
N GLY A 68 2.29 15.84 -6.72
CA GLY A 68 2.65 16.64 -5.55
C GLY A 68 2.15 16.07 -4.22
N ILE A 69 1.84 14.77 -4.16
CA ILE A 69 1.37 14.11 -2.94
C ILE A 69 2.60 13.73 -2.09
N MET A 70 2.62 14.20 -0.84
CA MET A 70 3.68 13.87 0.11
C MET A 70 3.39 12.54 0.80
N TYR A 71 4.05 11.48 0.38
CA TYR A 71 3.91 10.14 0.99
C TYR A 71 5.16 9.77 1.81
N ILE A 72 4.98 8.90 2.81
CA ILE A 72 6.10 8.38 3.59
C ILE A 72 6.78 7.25 2.82
N VAL A 73 8.11 7.33 2.70
CA VAL A 73 8.97 6.20 2.32
C VAL A 73 9.61 5.65 3.58
N GLU A 74 9.37 4.37 3.87
CA GLU A 74 9.99 3.71 5.02
C GLU A 74 11.51 3.60 4.80
N PRO A 75 12.33 3.76 5.85
CA PRO A 75 13.77 3.62 5.73
C PRO A 75 14.15 2.20 5.26
N PRO A 76 15.17 2.04 4.42
CA PRO A 76 15.57 0.73 3.93
C PRO A 76 16.08 -0.16 5.07
N GLY A 77 15.67 -1.43 5.08
CA GLY A 77 16.24 -2.43 5.98
C GLY A 77 17.67 -2.78 5.54
N ALA A 78 18.64 -2.60 6.44
CA ALA A 78 20.02 -3.05 6.25
C ALA A 78 20.30 -4.25 7.19
N LYS A 79 21.16 -5.18 6.76
CA LYS A 79 21.61 -6.32 7.55
C LYS A 79 23.13 -6.28 7.73
#